data_AF-A0AAX2EFH0-F1
#
_entry.id   AF-A0AAX2EFH0-F1
#
_cell.length_a   1.000
_cell.length_b   1.000
_cell.length_c   1.000
_cell.angle_alpha   90.00
_cell.angle_beta   90.00
_cell.angle_gamma   90.00
#
_symmetry.space_group_name_H-M   'P 1'
#
loop_
_entity.id
_entity.type
_entity.pdbx_description
1 polymer ?
#
loop_
_entity_poly.entity_id
_entity_poly.type
_entity_poly.pdbx_seq_one_letter_code
_entity_poly.pdbx_strand_id
1 'polypeptide(L)' 'MLDLEMLKDKVEFFEANDLSTLEKKINEQIQHNKAILLELHHVAHNMHVDENGRRFYSAVAHFKANY' A
#
# COMPACT_ATOMS: atom_id res chain seq x y z
N MET A 1 28.88 -11.17 -14.32
CA MET A 1 27.98 -11.49 -13.19
C MET A 1 26.77 -10.61 -13.35
N LEU A 2 25.55 -11.14 -13.30
CA LEU A 2 24.35 -10.30 -13.36
C LEU A 2 24.09 -9.81 -11.94
N ASP A 3 24.30 -8.52 -11.67
CA ASP A 3 23.93 -7.93 -10.39
C ASP A 3 22.42 -7.71 -10.40
N LEU A 4 21.67 -8.59 -9.71
CA LEU A 4 20.28 -8.32 -9.39
C LEU A 4 20.26 -7.31 -8.24
N GLU A 5 20.07 -6.04 -8.59
CA GLU A 5 19.78 -5.02 -7.60
C GLU A 5 18.35 -5.24 -7.07
N MET A 6 18.26 -5.80 -5.88
CA MET A 6 16.98 -6.06 -5.23
C MET A 6 16.36 -4.76 -4.71
N LEU A 7 15.04 -4.60 -4.94
CA LEU A 7 14.28 -3.51 -4.36
C LEU A 7 14.26 -3.67 -2.83
N LYS A 8 14.61 -2.60 -2.12
CA LYS A 8 14.68 -2.58 -0.64
C LYS A 8 13.45 -1.94 -0.01
N ASP A 9 12.96 -0.88 -0.64
CA ASP A 9 11.86 -0.07 -0.14
C ASP A 9 10.90 0.24 -1.29
N LYS A 10 9.60 0.22 -0.99
CA LYS A 10 8.55 0.64 -1.90
C LYS A 10 7.50 1.41 -1.11
N VAL A 11 7.16 2.61 -1.56
CA VAL A 11 6.05 3.39 -1.03
C VAL A 11 4.94 3.39 -2.06
N GLU A 12 3.72 3.11 -1.63
CA GLU A 12 2.55 3.03 -2.51
C GLU A 12 1.34 3.70 -1.87
N PHE A 13 0.57 4.42 -2.69
CA PHE A 13 -0.62 5.15 -2.26
C PHE A 13 -1.87 4.42 -2.74
N PHE A 14 -2.86 4.32 -1.85
CA PHE A 14 -4.14 3.71 -2.11
C PHE A 14 -5.25 4.70 -1.80
N GLU A 15 -6.35 4.59 -2.53
CA GLU A 15 -7.56 5.36 -2.30
C GLU A 15 -8.83 4.56 -2.62
N ALA A 16 -9.91 4.86 -1.93
CA ALA A 16 -11.24 4.31 -2.18
C ALA A 16 -12.35 5.17 -1.54
N ASN A 17 -13.59 4.94 -1.97
CA ASN A 17 -14.78 5.59 -1.41
C ASN A 17 -15.27 4.93 -0.10
N ASP A 18 -14.72 3.78 0.24
CA ASP A 18 -15.03 3.04 1.45
C ASP A 18 -13.81 2.26 1.95
N LEU A 19 -13.79 2.00 3.26
CA LEU A 19 -12.65 1.35 3.92
C LEU A 19 -12.43 -0.09 3.45
N SER A 20 -13.50 -0.83 3.16
CA SER A 20 -13.41 -2.24 2.73
C SER A 20 -12.70 -2.37 1.39
N THR A 21 -13.05 -1.51 0.43
CA THR A 21 -12.37 -1.43 -0.87
C THR A 21 -10.91 -1.00 -0.71
N LEU A 22 -10.61 -0.05 0.20
CA LEU A 22 -9.22 0.36 0.46
C LEU A 22 -8.39 -0.80 0.99
N GLU A 23 -8.88 -1.50 2.02
CA GLU A 23 -8.21 -2.65 2.63
C GLU A 23 -8.00 -3.78 1.63
N LYS A 24 -8.99 -4.06 0.77
CA LYS A 24 -8.86 -5.06 -0.28
C LYS A 24 -7.70 -4.75 -1.23
N LYS A 25 -7.58 -3.49 -1.70
CA LYS A 25 -6.47 -3.07 -2.58
C LYS A 25 -5.11 -3.24 -1.91
N ILE A 26 -5.00 -2.85 -0.64
CA ILE A 26 -3.76 -3.00 0.14
C ILE A 26 -3.40 -4.49 0.27
N ASN A 27 -4.37 -5.35 0.61
CA ASN A 27 -4.16 -6.79 0.77
C ASN A 27 -3.76 -7.51 -0.52
N GLU A 28 -4.36 -7.14 -1.65
CA GLU A 28 -3.96 -7.63 -2.97
C GLU A 28 -2.49 -7.26 -3.26
N GLN A 29 -2.11 -6.01 -2.96
CA GLN A 29 -0.75 -5.56 -3.18
C GLN A 29 0.27 -6.21 -2.24
N ILE A 30 -0.12 -6.54 -1.00
CA ILE A 30 0.71 -7.37 -0.10
C ILE A 30 1.01 -8.72 -0.76
N GLN A 31 0.02 -9.38 -1.39
CA GLN A 31 0.26 -10.67 -2.06
C GLN A 31 1.18 -10.52 -3.28
N HIS A 32 1.00 -9.46 -4.09
CA HIS A 32 1.88 -9.19 -5.22
C HIS A 32 3.33 -8.92 -4.79
N ASN A 33 3.53 -8.15 -3.71
CA ASN A 33 4.86 -7.76 -3.24
C ASN A 33 5.69 -8.93 -2.70
N LYS A 34 5.06 -10.04 -2.27
CA LYS A 34 5.76 -11.28 -1.93
C LYS A 34 6.60 -11.82 -3.10
N ALA A 35 6.13 -11.65 -4.35
CA ALA A 35 6.86 -12.11 -5.53
C ALA A 35 8.19 -11.37 -5.76
N ILE A 36 8.35 -10.19 -5.15
CA ILE A 36 9.57 -9.37 -5.20
C ILE A 36 10.23 -9.22 -3.83
N LEU A 37 9.93 -10.15 -2.90
CA LEU A 37 10.53 -10.24 -1.56
C LEU A 37 10.36 -8.98 -0.71
N LEU A 38 9.26 -8.26 -0.92
CA LEU A 38 8.85 -7.14 -0.08
C LEU A 38 7.67 -7.53 0.82
N GLU A 39 7.72 -7.09 2.06
CA GLU A 39 6.66 -7.26 3.06
C GLU A 39 6.12 -5.89 3.51
N LEU A 40 4.90 -5.86 4.04
CA LEU A 40 4.33 -4.61 4.58
C LEU A 40 5.09 -4.22 5.85
N HIS A 41 5.77 -3.08 5.81
CA HIS A 41 6.43 -2.51 6.99
C HIS A 41 5.48 -1.62 7.78
N HIS A 42 4.73 -0.75 7.11
CA HIS A 42 3.86 0.22 7.76
C HIS A 42 2.73 0.65 6.82
N VAL A 43 1.56 0.96 7.38
CA VAL A 43 0.44 1.58 6.66
C VAL A 43 -0.15 2.72 7.48
N ALA A 44 -0.26 3.91 6.88
CA ALA A 44 -0.91 5.07 7.48
C ALA A 44 -2.23 5.36 6.75
N HIS A 45 -3.33 5.41 7.49
CA HIS A 45 -4.66 5.69 6.93
C HIS A 45 -5.04 7.16 7.14
N ASN A 46 -5.66 7.75 6.12
CA ASN A 46 -6.25 9.08 6.16
C ASN A 46 -7.69 9.04 5.65
N MET A 47 -8.54 9.90 6.20
CA MET A 47 -9.92 10.04 5.75
C MET A 47 -10.27 11.52 5.64
N HIS A 48 -10.93 11.87 4.54
CA HIS A 48 -11.44 13.21 4.28
C HIS A 48 -12.92 13.15 3.93
N VAL A 49 -13.67 14.15 4.37
CA VAL A 49 -15.07 14.34 4.00
C VAL A 49 -15.15 15.64 3.19
N ASP A 50 -15.65 15.56 1.96
CA ASP A 50 -15.82 16.74 1.11
C ASP A 50 -17.00 17.61 1.55
N GLU A 51 -17.17 18.77 0.89
CA GLU A 51 -18.26 19.70 1.15
C GLU A 51 -19.67 19.11 0.92
N ASN A 52 -19.76 18.03 0.13
CA ASN A 52 -21.01 17.31 -0.16
C ASN A 52 -21.23 16.13 0.80
N GLY A 53 -20.38 15.93 1.81
CA GLY A 53 -20.46 14.83 2.76
C GLY A 53 -19.94 13.49 2.24
N ARG A 54 -19.29 13.45 1.07
CA ARG A 54 -18.69 12.22 0.53
C ARG A 54 -17.40 11.90 1.25
N ARG A 55 -17.24 10.64 1.63
CA ARG A 55 -16.04 10.14 2.31
C ARG A 55 -15.02 9.66 1.30
N PHE A 56 -13.78 10.09 1.49
CA PHE A 56 -12.61 9.63 0.76
C PHE A 56 -11.65 8.99 1.75
N TYR A 57 -11.32 7.73 1.52
CA TYR A 57 -10.34 6.99 2.30
C TYR A 57 -9.06 6.85 1.50
N SER A 58 -7.92 7.09 2.13
CA SER A 58 -6.61 6.90 1.52
C SER A 58 -5.66 6.25 2.49
N ALA A 59 -4.63 5.61 1.96
CA ALA A 59 -3.53 5.10 2.76
C ALA A 59 -2.20 5.22 2.02
N VAL A 60 -1.13 5.40 2.79
CA VAL A 60 0.24 5.19 2.30
C VAL A 60 0.78 3.91 2.92
N ALA A 61 1.23 2.98 2.10
CA ALA A 61 1.87 1.74 2.55
C ALA A 61 3.37 1.79 2.22
N HIS A 62 4.17 1.54 3.23
CA HIS A 62 5.61 1.31 3.10
C HIS A 62 5.84 -0.19 3.14
N PHE A 63 6.36 -0.74 2.04
CA PHE A 63 6.85 -2.09 1.96
C PHE A 63 8.37 -2.12 2.01
N LYS A 64 8.92 -3.13 2.66
CA LYS A 64 10.36 -3.28 2.88
C LYS A 64 10.79 -4.72 2.67
N ALA A 65 12.02 -4.87 2.19
CA ALA A 65 12.71 -6.14 2.12
C ALA A 65 12.80 -6.81 3.51
N ASN A 66 12.54 -8.12 3.56
CA ASN A 66 12.69 -8.95 4.75
C ASN A 66 13.83 -9.98 4.57
N TYR A 67 15.06 -9.49 4.44
CA TYR A 67 16.28 -10.30 4.36
C TYR A 67 17.46 -9.64 5.07
#